data_AF-A0A1L3GFF3-F1
#
_entry.id   AF-A0A1L3GFF3-F1
#
_cell.length_a   1.000
_cell.length_b   1.000
_cell.length_c   1.000
_cell.angle_alpha   90.00
_cell.angle_beta   90.00
_cell.angle_gamma   90.00
#
_symmetry.space_group_name_H-M   'P 1'
#
loop_
_entity.id
_entity.type
_entity.pdbx_description
1 polymer ?
#
loop_
_entity_poly.entity_id
_entity_poly.type
_entity_poly.pdbx_seq_one_letter_code
_entity_poly.pdbx_strand_id
1 'polypeptide(L)'
;MAKEDKVLTIGIVGGGRGGLEMLKIFADSDKVRVMFLVDRDAKAVAVAAARERKIPTPDDLVAAMQQYRTDFIIEATGSSKVLEMLRQNHREGTEILSSQAALMFYTVVQEGRRKLNSEIFGKISQIGDEIIGSTASVKKALAAITQVAFNLEMLSINAAIEAARAGVHGRSFAVVAEEVKATAGQAKNLLASIEAVNNNNIVMSGELEELLNQLH
;
A
#
# COMPACT_ATOMS: atom_id res chain seq x y z
N MET A 1 -29.85 -0.84 -18.94
CA MET A 1 -30.70 -0.07 -18.01
C MET A 1 -30.37 -0.48 -16.59
N ALA A 2 -29.69 0.42 -15.86
CA ALA A 2 -29.37 0.46 -14.42
C ALA A 2 -29.33 -0.87 -13.63
N LYS A 3 -28.14 -1.46 -13.50
CA LYS A 3 -27.84 -2.51 -12.50
C LYS A 3 -26.63 -2.13 -11.63
N GLU A 4 -26.32 -0.85 -11.52
CA GLU A 4 -24.96 -0.38 -11.16
C GLU A 4 -24.70 -0.09 -9.68
N ASP A 5 -25.64 -0.31 -8.75
CA ASP A 5 -25.36 -0.17 -7.31
C ASP A 5 -26.09 -1.18 -6.40
N LYS A 6 -26.46 -2.35 -6.93
CA LYS A 6 -27.05 -3.39 -6.09
C LYS A 6 -25.94 -4.11 -5.30
N VAL A 7 -25.95 -3.95 -3.97
CA VAL A 7 -25.16 -4.79 -3.05
C VAL A 7 -25.65 -6.23 -3.15
N LEU A 8 -24.76 -7.16 -3.47
CA LEU A 8 -25.06 -8.57 -3.52
C LEU A 8 -25.13 -9.14 -2.10
N THR A 9 -26.14 -9.94 -1.82
CA THR A 9 -26.32 -10.57 -0.52
C THR A 9 -25.96 -12.06 -0.59
N ILE A 10 -25.09 -12.52 0.31
CA ILE A 10 -24.61 -13.90 0.29
C ILE A 10 -24.79 -14.61 1.64
N GLY A 11 -25.05 -15.91 1.59
CA GLY A 11 -24.95 -16.82 2.74
C GLY A 11 -23.76 -17.76 2.56
N ILE A 12 -23.03 -18.06 3.63
CA ILE A 12 -21.91 -19.00 3.60
C ILE A 12 -22.28 -20.24 4.42
N VAL A 13 -22.09 -21.42 3.86
CA VAL A 13 -22.39 -22.70 4.51
C VAL A 13 -21.11 -23.52 4.60
N GLY A 14 -20.64 -23.76 5.82
CA GLY A 14 -19.34 -24.34 6.12
C GLY A 14 -18.40 -23.30 6.72
N GLY A 15 -17.91 -23.59 7.92
CA GLY A 15 -17.08 -22.73 8.76
C GLY A 15 -15.62 -23.17 8.85
N GLY A 16 -15.23 -24.19 8.07
CA GLY A 16 -13.84 -24.61 7.91
C GLY A 16 -12.98 -23.58 7.16
N ARG A 17 -11.80 -24.02 6.69
CA ARG A 17 -10.86 -23.12 5.98
C ARG A 17 -11.46 -22.49 4.72
N GLY A 18 -12.17 -23.27 3.90
CA GLY A 18 -12.80 -22.76 2.68
C GLY A 18 -13.82 -21.66 2.96
N GLY A 19 -14.67 -21.84 3.98
CA GLY A 19 -15.64 -20.84 4.41
C GLY A 19 -15.00 -19.58 4.98
N LEU A 20 -13.89 -19.72 5.73
CA LEU A 20 -13.13 -18.58 6.24
C LEU A 20 -12.52 -17.75 5.09
N GLU A 21 -11.98 -18.41 4.08
CA GLU A 21 -11.41 -17.72 2.92
C GLU A 21 -12.47 -17.00 2.08
N MET A 22 -13.63 -17.63 1.86
CA MET A 22 -14.78 -16.95 1.24
C MET A 22 -15.22 -15.73 2.07
N LEU A 23 -15.34 -15.90 3.39
CA LEU A 23 -15.71 -14.82 4.29
C LEU A 23 -14.73 -13.64 4.18
N LYS A 24 -13.42 -13.88 4.20
CA LYS A 24 -12.41 -12.81 4.05
C LYS A 24 -12.52 -12.08 2.71
N ILE A 25 -12.68 -12.82 1.62
CA ILE A 25 -12.78 -12.22 0.27
C ILE A 25 -13.97 -11.27 0.18
N PHE A 26 -15.12 -11.67 0.73
CA PHE A 26 -16.36 -10.91 0.55
C PHE A 26 -16.63 -9.89 1.66
N ALA A 27 -16.16 -10.12 2.90
CA ALA A 27 -16.41 -9.22 4.02
C ALA A 27 -15.74 -7.85 3.86
N ASP A 28 -14.65 -7.78 3.09
CA ASP A 28 -13.90 -6.54 2.86
C ASP A 28 -14.46 -5.74 1.66
N SER A 29 -15.51 -6.24 0.99
CA SER A 29 -16.12 -5.59 -0.17
C SER A 29 -17.35 -4.76 0.23
N ASP A 30 -17.45 -3.53 -0.27
CA ASP A 30 -18.64 -2.68 -0.19
C ASP A 30 -19.78 -3.16 -1.11
N LYS A 31 -19.47 -4.00 -2.10
CA LYS A 31 -20.43 -4.55 -3.08
C LYS A 31 -21.05 -5.88 -2.64
N VAL A 32 -20.57 -6.50 -1.57
CA VAL A 32 -21.07 -7.78 -1.06
C VAL A 32 -21.41 -7.68 0.42
N ARG A 33 -22.56 -8.22 0.81
CA ARG A 33 -22.98 -8.34 2.21
C ARG A 33 -23.18 -9.80 2.58
N VAL A 34 -22.40 -10.27 3.54
CA VAL A 34 -22.59 -11.59 4.13
C VAL A 34 -23.74 -11.53 5.14
N MET A 35 -24.84 -12.19 4.81
CA MET A 35 -26.07 -12.16 5.61
C MET A 35 -26.03 -13.16 6.76
N PHE A 36 -25.37 -14.31 6.57
CA PHE A 36 -25.15 -15.31 7.59
C PHE A 36 -23.98 -16.24 7.25
N LEU A 37 -23.45 -16.91 8.26
CA LEU A 37 -22.54 -18.04 8.11
C LEU A 37 -23.02 -19.21 8.99
N VAL A 38 -23.30 -20.36 8.39
CA VAL A 38 -23.76 -21.57 9.10
C VAL A 38 -22.65 -22.61 9.11
N ASP A 39 -22.36 -23.18 10.28
CA ASP A 39 -21.61 -24.44 10.39
C ASP A 39 -22.21 -25.29 11.53
N ARG A 40 -22.06 -26.61 11.43
CA ARG A 40 -22.47 -27.55 12.49
C ARG A 40 -21.63 -27.41 13.77
N ASP A 41 -20.40 -26.93 13.64
CA ASP A 41 -19.47 -26.69 14.73
C ASP A 41 -19.42 -25.19 15.03
N ALA A 42 -20.05 -24.80 16.15
CA ALA A 42 -20.05 -23.43 16.63
C ALA A 42 -18.66 -22.88 17.01
N LYS A 43 -17.63 -23.73 17.05
CA LYS A 43 -16.22 -23.38 17.28
C LYS A 43 -15.40 -23.31 15.99
N ALA A 44 -16.01 -23.52 14.83
CA ALA A 44 -15.31 -23.47 13.55
C ALA A 44 -14.67 -22.08 13.31
N VAL A 45 -13.53 -22.06 12.63
CA VAL A 45 -12.69 -20.85 12.47
C VAL A 45 -13.42 -19.70 11.77
N ALA A 46 -14.25 -19.99 10.77
CA ALA A 46 -15.02 -18.96 10.08
C ALA A 46 -16.20 -18.46 10.92
N VAL A 47 -16.78 -19.30 11.79
CA VAL A 47 -17.85 -18.90 12.70
C VAL A 47 -17.33 -17.86 13.69
N ALA A 48 -16.14 -18.09 14.26
CA ALA A 48 -15.49 -17.11 15.13
C ALA A 48 -15.25 -15.77 14.39
N ALA A 49 -14.65 -15.82 13.19
CA ALA A 49 -14.38 -14.65 12.38
C ALA A 49 -15.66 -13.89 11.92
N ALA A 50 -16.75 -14.62 11.67
CA ALA A 50 -18.05 -14.05 11.34
C ALA A 50 -18.65 -13.28 12.54
N ARG A 51 -18.58 -13.85 13.75
CA ARG A 51 -19.07 -13.21 14.98
C ARG A 51 -18.31 -11.93 15.30
N GLU A 52 -16.99 -11.90 15.14
CA GLU A 52 -16.18 -10.69 15.29
C GLU A 52 -16.66 -9.56 14.36
N ARG A 53 -17.11 -9.92 13.16
CA ARG A 53 -17.66 -9.01 12.14
C ARG A 53 -19.17 -8.75 12.30
N LYS A 54 -19.78 -9.23 13.38
CA LYS A 54 -21.22 -9.12 13.67
C LYS A 54 -22.10 -9.76 12.59
N ILE A 55 -21.59 -10.77 11.89
CA ILE A 55 -22.36 -11.57 10.94
C ILE A 55 -23.10 -12.66 11.73
N PRO A 56 -24.43 -12.83 11.51
CA PRO A 56 -25.20 -13.88 12.15
C PRO A 56 -24.66 -15.29 11.88
N THR A 57 -24.59 -16.12 12.92
CA THR A 57 -24.17 -17.52 12.82
C THR A 57 -25.25 -18.48 13.34
N PRO A 58 -26.37 -18.64 12.61
CA PRO A 58 -27.45 -19.52 13.04
C PRO A 58 -27.03 -21.00 12.99
N ASP A 59 -27.58 -21.80 13.91
CA ASP A 59 -27.25 -23.22 14.04
C ASP A 59 -28.03 -24.11 13.05
N ASP A 60 -29.19 -23.62 12.55
CA ASP A 60 -30.04 -24.33 11.60
C ASP A 60 -29.96 -23.69 10.22
N LEU A 61 -29.50 -24.47 9.23
CA LEU A 61 -29.33 -24.02 7.85
C LEU A 61 -30.65 -23.68 7.16
N VAL A 62 -31.69 -24.48 7.37
CA VAL A 62 -32.98 -24.30 6.69
C VAL A 62 -33.69 -23.06 7.24
N ALA A 63 -33.70 -22.89 8.56
CA ALA A 63 -34.21 -21.70 9.21
C ALA A 63 -33.44 -20.45 8.75
N ALA A 64 -32.10 -20.53 8.63
CA ALA A 64 -31.28 -19.43 8.13
C ALA A 64 -31.67 -19.03 6.70
N MET A 65 -31.86 -20.00 5.80
CA MET A 65 -32.30 -19.72 4.42
C MET A 65 -33.66 -19.01 4.39
N GLN A 66 -34.58 -19.36 5.28
CA GLN A 66 -35.92 -18.74 5.35
C GLN A 66 -35.89 -17.37 6.05
N GLN A 67 -35.02 -17.17 7.02
CA GLN A 67 -34.91 -15.93 7.78
C GLN A 67 -34.16 -14.85 6.99
N TYR A 68 -33.05 -15.20 6.35
CA TYR A 68 -32.16 -14.27 5.67
C TYR A 68 -32.33 -14.38 4.15
N ARG A 69 -32.64 -13.26 3.49
CA ARG A 69 -32.68 -13.21 2.03
C ARG A 69 -31.28 -13.06 1.47
N THR A 70 -30.91 -13.93 0.53
CA THR A 70 -29.61 -13.91 -0.15
C THR A 70 -29.81 -14.06 -1.66
N ASP A 71 -29.02 -13.34 -2.44
CA ASP A 71 -28.90 -13.55 -3.89
C ASP A 71 -28.09 -14.84 -4.17
N PHE A 72 -27.09 -15.14 -3.33
CA PHE A 72 -26.27 -16.34 -3.47
C PHE A 72 -26.08 -17.10 -2.16
N ILE A 73 -25.92 -18.42 -2.22
CA ILE A 73 -25.43 -19.24 -1.11
C ILE A 73 -24.18 -19.99 -1.57
N ILE A 74 -23.10 -19.87 -0.80
CA ILE A 74 -21.83 -20.54 -1.05
C ILE A 74 -21.75 -21.79 -0.18
N GLU A 75 -21.77 -22.94 -0.83
CA GLU A 75 -21.54 -24.24 -0.20
C GLU A 75 -20.04 -24.48 -0.08
N ALA A 76 -19.46 -24.27 1.09
CA ALA A 76 -18.03 -24.40 1.37
C ALA A 76 -17.69 -25.67 2.18
N THR A 77 -18.64 -26.59 2.37
CA THR A 77 -18.44 -27.84 3.14
C THR A 77 -17.83 -28.96 2.29
N GLY A 78 -18.01 -28.93 0.97
CA GLY A 78 -17.62 -30.03 0.07
C GLY A 78 -18.59 -31.21 0.08
N SER A 79 -19.72 -31.10 0.79
CA SER A 79 -20.66 -32.21 0.99
C SER A 79 -21.76 -32.19 -0.06
N SER A 80 -21.86 -33.29 -0.84
CA SER A 80 -22.97 -33.49 -1.79
C SER A 80 -24.33 -33.45 -1.09
N LYS A 81 -24.43 -33.95 0.15
CA LYS A 81 -25.65 -33.90 0.96
C LYS A 81 -26.07 -32.47 1.30
N VAL A 82 -25.11 -31.60 1.65
CA VAL A 82 -25.38 -30.18 1.93
C VAL A 82 -25.79 -29.47 0.66
N LEU A 83 -25.09 -29.73 -0.46
CA LEU A 83 -25.45 -29.15 -1.76
C LEU A 83 -26.88 -29.53 -2.18
N GLU A 84 -27.26 -30.79 -2.00
CA GLU A 84 -28.62 -31.27 -2.30
C GLU A 84 -29.66 -30.63 -1.37
N MET A 85 -29.38 -30.54 -0.07
CA MET A 85 -30.24 -29.86 0.90
C MET A 85 -30.47 -28.39 0.53
N LEU A 86 -29.41 -27.68 0.11
CA LEU A 86 -29.52 -26.31 -0.38
C LEU A 86 -30.40 -26.25 -1.63
N ARG A 87 -30.19 -27.14 -2.61
CA ARG A 87 -31.01 -27.17 -3.84
C ARG A 87 -32.48 -27.44 -3.57
N GLN A 88 -32.80 -28.26 -2.57
CA GLN A 88 -34.18 -28.59 -2.22
C GLN A 88 -34.88 -27.49 -1.40
N ASN A 89 -34.13 -26.68 -0.64
CA ASN A 89 -34.70 -25.75 0.35
C ASN A 89 -34.39 -24.26 0.09
N HIS A 90 -33.58 -23.94 -0.92
CA HIS A 90 -33.29 -22.55 -1.27
C HIS A 90 -34.56 -21.81 -1.71
N ARG A 91 -34.52 -20.48 -1.55
CA ARG A 91 -35.60 -19.60 -1.96
C ARG A 91 -35.49 -19.31 -3.45
N GLU A 92 -36.63 -19.07 -4.08
CA GLU A 92 -36.67 -18.57 -5.46
C GLU A 92 -35.86 -17.27 -5.58
N GLY A 93 -34.98 -17.22 -6.57
CA GLY A 93 -34.05 -16.11 -6.79
C GLY A 93 -32.72 -16.20 -6.04
N THR A 94 -32.51 -17.22 -5.21
CA THR A 94 -31.20 -17.52 -4.61
C THR A 94 -30.44 -18.52 -5.48
N GLU A 95 -29.24 -18.17 -5.94
CA GLU A 95 -28.36 -19.10 -6.65
C GLU A 95 -27.39 -19.81 -5.71
N ILE A 96 -27.09 -21.08 -5.98
CA ILE A 96 -26.17 -21.88 -5.15
C ILE A 96 -24.84 -22.03 -5.87
N LEU A 97 -23.77 -21.55 -5.23
CA LEU A 97 -22.40 -21.82 -5.63
C LEU A 97 -21.92 -23.07 -4.92
N SER A 98 -21.59 -24.12 -5.69
CA SER A 98 -20.98 -25.33 -5.14
C SER A 98 -19.57 -25.06 -4.63
N SER A 99 -19.10 -25.94 -3.74
CA SER A 99 -17.72 -25.93 -3.24
C SER A 99 -16.66 -25.94 -4.34
N GLN A 100 -16.90 -26.65 -5.45
CA GLN A 100 -15.99 -26.69 -6.60
C GLN A 100 -15.93 -25.35 -7.33
N ALA A 101 -17.09 -24.71 -7.56
CA ALA A 101 -17.14 -23.39 -8.19
C ALA A 101 -16.50 -22.34 -7.27
N ALA A 102 -16.82 -22.37 -5.97
CA ALA A 102 -16.23 -21.49 -4.96
C ALA A 102 -14.69 -21.64 -4.89
N LEU A 103 -14.18 -22.88 -4.96
CA LEU A 103 -12.74 -23.15 -4.98
C LEU A 103 -12.07 -22.66 -6.26
N MET A 104 -12.72 -22.81 -7.43
CA MET A 104 -12.22 -22.27 -8.69
C MET A 104 -12.13 -20.74 -8.63
N PHE A 105 -13.20 -20.07 -8.18
CA PHE A 105 -13.21 -18.63 -7.99
C PHE A 105 -12.13 -18.17 -7.02
N TYR A 106 -12.02 -18.84 -5.86
CA TYR A 106 -10.94 -18.60 -4.90
C TYR A 106 -9.57 -18.65 -5.56
N THR A 107 -9.29 -19.72 -6.29
CA THR A 107 -7.98 -19.97 -6.91
C THR A 107 -7.64 -18.88 -7.92
N VAL A 108 -8.58 -18.50 -8.79
CA VAL A 108 -8.37 -17.44 -9.80
C VAL A 108 -8.14 -16.09 -9.13
N VAL A 109 -8.94 -15.74 -8.10
CA VAL A 109 -8.77 -14.49 -7.36
C VAL A 109 -7.42 -14.44 -6.66
N GLN A 110 -7.00 -15.54 -6.03
CA GLN A 110 -5.70 -15.59 -5.35
C GLN A 110 -4.52 -15.57 -6.32
N GLU A 111 -4.63 -16.22 -7.48
CA GLU A 111 -3.60 -16.13 -8.52
C GLU A 111 -3.48 -14.69 -9.03
N GLY A 112 -4.61 -14.02 -9.28
CA GLY A 112 -4.66 -12.61 -9.66
C GLY A 112 -4.01 -11.70 -8.63
N ARG A 113 -4.35 -11.87 -7.33
CA ARG A 113 -3.72 -11.13 -6.23
C ARG A 113 -2.22 -11.39 -6.14
N ARG A 114 -1.78 -12.64 -6.29
CA ARG A 114 -0.35 -12.98 -6.26
C ARG A 114 0.41 -12.33 -7.42
N LYS A 115 -0.13 -12.35 -8.64
CA LYS A 115 0.46 -11.67 -9.80
C LYS A 115 0.53 -10.17 -9.58
N LEU A 116 -0.57 -9.56 -9.15
CA LEU A 116 -0.62 -8.13 -8.86
C LEU A 116 0.40 -7.73 -7.79
N ASN A 117 0.49 -8.48 -6.70
CA ASN A 117 1.48 -8.23 -5.65
C ASN A 117 2.91 -8.37 -6.17
N SER A 118 3.18 -9.36 -7.02
CA SER A 118 4.50 -9.55 -7.64
C SER A 118 4.87 -8.40 -8.58
N GLU A 119 3.93 -7.90 -9.39
CA GLU A 119 4.14 -6.73 -10.26
C GLU A 119 4.35 -5.44 -9.45
N ILE A 120 3.54 -5.21 -8.42
CA ILE A 120 3.69 -4.07 -7.51
C ILE A 120 5.05 -4.12 -6.84
N PHE A 121 5.46 -5.27 -6.32
CA PHE A 121 6.76 -5.48 -5.69
C PHE A 121 7.90 -5.13 -6.66
N GLY A 122 7.87 -5.68 -7.87
CA GLY A 122 8.89 -5.40 -8.89
C GLY A 122 9.00 -3.92 -9.23
N LYS A 123 7.87 -3.21 -9.40
CA LYS A 123 7.86 -1.78 -9.68
C LYS A 123 8.39 -0.94 -8.53
N ILE A 124 8.00 -1.23 -7.29
CA ILE A 124 8.48 -0.47 -6.12
C ILE A 124 9.99 -0.69 -5.94
N SER A 125 10.48 -1.93 -6.11
CA SER A 125 11.92 -2.22 -6.06
C SER A 125 12.69 -1.41 -7.10
N GLN A 126 12.20 -1.35 -8.34
CA GLN A 126 12.82 -0.54 -9.40
C GLN A 126 12.82 0.96 -9.03
N ILE A 127 11.72 1.48 -8.48
CA ILE A 127 11.65 2.88 -8.03
C ILE A 127 12.66 3.14 -6.91
N GLY A 128 12.84 2.21 -5.97
CA GLY A 128 13.85 2.28 -4.92
C GLY A 128 15.26 2.42 -5.50
N ASP A 129 15.63 1.55 -6.43
CA ASP A 129 16.92 1.59 -7.12
C ASP A 129 17.13 2.94 -7.86
N GLU A 130 16.10 3.45 -8.53
CA GLU A 130 16.14 4.74 -9.22
C GLU A 130 16.33 5.92 -8.24
N ILE A 131 15.69 5.89 -7.07
CA ILE A 131 15.87 6.90 -6.01
C ILE A 131 17.31 6.85 -5.48
N ILE A 132 17.85 5.66 -5.22
CA ILE A 132 19.24 5.50 -4.76
C ILE A 132 20.22 6.07 -5.81
N GLY A 133 20.02 5.74 -7.09
CA GLY A 133 20.87 6.26 -8.17
C GLY A 133 20.79 7.78 -8.33
N SER A 134 19.58 8.33 -8.23
CA SER A 134 19.33 9.78 -8.32
C SER A 134 19.96 10.54 -7.14
N THR A 135 19.75 10.06 -5.91
CA THR A 135 20.29 10.68 -4.69
C THR A 135 21.82 10.64 -4.65
N ALA A 136 22.44 9.58 -5.17
CA ALA A 136 23.89 9.50 -5.35
C ALA A 136 24.40 10.54 -6.36
N SER A 137 23.69 10.74 -7.46
CA SER A 137 24.01 11.74 -8.48
C SER A 137 23.89 13.17 -7.93
N VAL A 138 22.82 13.46 -7.18
CA VAL A 138 22.63 14.73 -6.47
C VAL A 138 23.78 14.97 -5.49
N LYS A 139 24.16 13.97 -4.69
CA LYS A 139 25.28 14.08 -3.75
C LYS A 139 26.59 14.46 -4.43
N LYS A 140 26.87 13.88 -5.60
CA LYS A 140 28.05 14.24 -6.41
C LYS A 140 28.00 15.69 -6.91
N ALA A 141 26.84 16.15 -7.36
CA ALA A 141 26.65 17.53 -7.79
C ALA A 141 26.80 18.51 -6.62
N LEU A 142 26.21 18.21 -5.46
CA LEU A 142 26.37 19.01 -4.25
C LEU A 142 27.83 19.15 -3.85
N ALA A 143 28.61 18.06 -3.87
CA ALA A 143 30.04 18.12 -3.57
C ALA A 143 30.81 19.06 -4.51
N ALA A 144 30.50 19.04 -5.81
CA ALA A 144 31.11 19.93 -6.79
C ALA A 144 30.74 21.41 -6.53
N ILE A 145 29.47 21.70 -6.23
CA ILE A 145 29.02 23.07 -5.96
C ILE A 145 29.60 23.58 -4.62
N THR A 146 29.71 22.72 -3.61
CA THR A 146 30.39 23.04 -2.34
C THR A 146 31.84 23.44 -2.59
N GLN A 147 32.56 22.74 -3.48
CA GLN A 147 33.91 23.12 -3.86
C GLN A 147 33.95 24.48 -4.57
N VAL A 148 32.99 24.78 -5.44
CA VAL A 148 32.88 26.10 -6.09
C VAL A 148 32.63 27.19 -5.07
N ALA A 149 31.69 27.00 -4.13
CA ALA A 149 31.40 27.96 -3.06
C ALA A 149 32.63 28.21 -2.17
N PHE A 150 33.40 27.16 -1.86
CA PHE A 150 34.66 27.29 -1.13
C PHE A 150 35.70 28.11 -1.90
N ASN A 151 35.86 27.84 -3.21
CA ASN A 151 36.79 28.61 -4.04
C ASN A 151 36.38 30.09 -4.15
N LEU A 152 35.08 30.38 -4.26
CA LEU A 152 34.54 31.74 -4.27
C LEU A 152 34.81 32.47 -2.94
N GLU A 153 34.65 31.78 -1.81
CA GLU A 153 34.98 32.35 -0.51
C GLU A 153 36.48 32.68 -0.41
N MET A 154 37.36 31.77 -0.84
CA MET A 154 38.80 32.03 -0.87
C MET A 154 39.17 33.20 -1.79
N LEU A 155 38.55 33.29 -2.98
CA LEU A 155 38.74 34.42 -3.89
C LEU A 155 38.29 35.74 -3.26
N SER A 156 37.16 35.74 -2.54
CA SER A 156 36.65 36.92 -1.84
C SER A 156 37.62 37.39 -0.75
N ILE A 157 38.23 36.47 -0.02
CA ILE A 157 39.23 36.79 1.02
C ILE A 157 40.48 37.41 0.38
N ASN A 158 40.98 36.82 -0.70
CA ASN A 158 42.14 37.36 -1.43
C ASN A 158 41.85 38.76 -1.97
N ALA A 159 40.66 38.98 -2.54
CA ALA A 159 40.23 40.29 -3.03
C ALA A 159 40.11 41.32 -1.89
N ALA A 160 39.59 40.92 -0.72
CA ALA A 160 39.50 41.79 0.45
C ALA A 160 40.89 42.21 0.97
N ILE A 161 41.86 41.28 0.98
CA ILE A 161 43.26 41.57 1.37
C ILE A 161 43.88 42.58 0.41
N GLU A 162 43.73 42.37 -0.90
CA GLU A 162 44.31 43.26 -1.90
C GLU A 162 43.64 44.64 -1.91
N ALA A 163 42.32 44.69 -1.69
CA ALA A 163 41.57 45.93 -1.50
C ALA A 163 42.07 46.72 -0.27
N ALA A 164 42.33 46.03 0.85
CA ALA A 164 42.91 46.65 2.04
C ALA A 164 44.33 47.20 1.76
N ARG A 165 45.13 46.44 1.00
CA ARG A 165 46.50 46.83 0.61
C ARG A 165 46.53 48.07 -0.29
N ALA A 166 45.56 48.22 -1.18
CA ALA A 166 45.40 49.38 -2.06
C ALA A 166 44.86 50.64 -1.34
N GLY A 167 44.48 50.54 -0.06
CA GLY A 167 44.03 51.66 0.76
C GLY A 167 42.82 52.38 0.15
N VAL A 168 42.94 53.68 -0.12
CA VAL A 168 41.84 54.50 -0.64
C VAL A 168 41.38 54.04 -2.04
N HIS A 169 42.29 53.54 -2.86
CA HIS A 169 41.99 53.05 -4.21
C HIS A 169 41.27 51.70 -4.22
N GLY A 170 41.30 50.95 -3.11
CA GLY A 170 40.67 49.63 -2.99
C GLY A 170 39.24 49.64 -2.45
N ARG A 171 38.67 50.79 -2.06
CA ARG A 171 37.37 50.84 -1.36
C ARG A 171 36.21 50.19 -2.14
N SER A 172 36.13 50.42 -3.45
CA SER A 172 35.10 49.80 -4.29
C SER A 172 35.29 48.29 -4.43
N PHE A 173 36.55 47.82 -4.50
CA PHE A 173 36.87 46.40 -4.54
C PHE A 173 36.60 45.70 -3.21
N ALA A 174 36.76 46.39 -2.07
CA ALA A 174 36.44 45.85 -0.75
C ALA A 174 34.94 45.51 -0.62
N VAL A 175 34.04 46.38 -1.11
CA VAL A 175 32.59 46.13 -1.10
C VAL A 175 32.23 44.91 -1.95
N VAL A 176 32.83 44.79 -3.14
CA VAL A 176 32.59 43.63 -4.01
C VAL A 176 33.10 42.34 -3.36
N ALA A 177 34.26 42.37 -2.71
CA ALA A 177 34.80 41.23 -1.99
C ALA A 177 33.88 40.77 -0.84
N GLU A 178 33.30 41.71 -0.09
CA GLU A 178 32.35 41.40 0.98
C GLU A 178 31.05 40.76 0.43
N GLU A 179 30.51 41.28 -0.67
CA GLU A 179 29.30 40.74 -1.31
C GLU A 179 29.53 39.31 -1.87
N VAL A 180 30.69 39.06 -2.48
CA VAL A 180 31.06 37.71 -2.96
C VAL A 180 31.18 36.74 -1.80
N LYS A 181 31.76 37.17 -0.66
CA LYS A 181 31.85 36.36 0.56
C LYS A 181 30.47 36.02 1.11
N ALA A 182 29.59 37.01 1.20
CA ALA A 182 28.21 36.84 1.65
C ALA A 182 27.44 35.85 0.75
N THR A 183 27.58 36.00 -0.57
CA THR A 183 26.97 35.10 -1.57
C THR A 183 27.47 33.67 -1.44
N ALA A 184 28.79 33.47 -1.27
CA ALA A 184 29.38 32.15 -1.06
C ALA A 184 28.85 31.50 0.24
N GLY A 185 28.69 32.29 1.31
CA GLY A 185 28.08 31.84 2.57
C GLY A 185 26.61 31.41 2.40
N GLN A 186 25.81 32.22 1.70
CA GLN A 186 24.41 31.88 1.39
C GLN A 186 24.32 30.58 0.55
N ALA A 187 25.20 30.41 -0.44
CA ALA A 187 25.26 29.20 -1.25
C ALA A 187 25.51 27.95 -0.39
N LYS A 188 26.43 28.01 0.59
CA LYS A 188 26.68 26.89 1.52
C LYS A 188 25.45 26.52 2.34
N ASN A 189 24.70 27.51 2.83
CA ASN A 189 23.48 27.26 3.61
C ASN A 189 22.40 26.56 2.76
N LEU A 190 22.26 26.98 1.50
CA LEU A 190 21.33 26.34 0.56
C LEU A 190 21.76 24.90 0.26
N LEU A 191 23.05 24.67 0.02
CA LEU A 191 23.59 23.32 -0.23
C LEU A 191 23.34 22.38 0.95
N ALA A 192 23.53 22.84 2.19
CA ALA A 192 23.24 22.06 3.39
C ALA A 192 21.74 21.69 3.49
N SER A 193 20.85 22.61 3.09
CA SER A 193 19.42 22.34 3.04
C SER A 193 19.06 21.28 2.00
N ILE A 194 19.66 21.35 0.81
CA ILE A 194 19.45 20.34 -0.24
C ILE A 194 20.03 18.98 0.19
N GLU A 195 21.18 18.96 0.86
CA GLU A 195 21.78 17.73 1.39
C GLU A 195 20.86 17.07 2.42
N ALA A 196 20.24 17.85 3.31
CA ALA A 196 19.26 17.32 4.26
C ALA A 196 18.05 16.68 3.55
N VAL A 197 17.50 17.34 2.52
CA VAL A 197 16.41 16.76 1.70
C VAL A 197 16.86 15.49 1.00
N ASN A 198 18.08 15.48 0.44
CA ASN A 198 18.62 14.30 -0.24
C ASN A 198 18.81 13.12 0.72
N ASN A 199 19.25 13.38 1.96
CA ASN A 199 19.36 12.35 2.99
C ASN A 199 17.99 11.83 3.42
N ASN A 200 16.97 12.68 3.53
CA ASN A 200 15.60 12.23 3.81
C ASN A 200 15.08 11.29 2.70
N ASN A 201 15.38 11.58 1.43
CA ASN A 201 15.00 10.69 0.33
C ASN A 201 15.66 9.30 0.45
N ILE A 202 16.91 9.23 0.92
CA ILE A 202 17.60 7.95 1.17
C ILE A 202 16.90 7.17 2.29
N VAL A 203 16.55 7.84 3.38
CA VAL A 203 15.82 7.20 4.50
C VAL A 203 14.47 6.67 4.03
N MET A 204 13.68 7.49 3.32
CA MET A 204 12.39 7.07 2.76
C MET A 204 12.53 5.89 1.80
N SER A 205 13.61 5.83 1.02
CA SER A 205 13.91 4.68 0.15
C SER A 205 14.19 3.41 0.98
N GLY A 206 14.91 3.53 2.09
CA GLY A 206 15.14 2.41 3.01
C GLY A 206 13.85 1.91 3.68
N GLU A 207 12.97 2.83 4.09
CA GLU A 207 11.65 2.47 4.65
C GLU A 207 10.78 1.75 3.61
N LEU A 208 10.84 2.15 2.34
CA LEU A 208 10.15 1.46 1.25
C LEU A 208 10.64 0.00 1.10
N GLU A 209 11.95 -0.25 1.17
CA GLU A 209 12.51 -1.60 1.13
C GLU A 209 12.08 -2.44 2.34
N GLU A 210 12.02 -1.85 3.53
CA GLU A 210 11.56 -2.55 4.72
C GLU A 210 10.07 -2.95 4.62
N LEU A 211 9.22 -2.04 4.15
CA LEU A 211 7.81 -2.35 3.88
C LEU A 211 7.63 -3.45 2.84
N LEU A 212 8.46 -3.45 1.79
CA LEU A 212 8.46 -4.52 0.78
C LEU A 212 8.82 -5.88 1.39
N ASN A 213 9.78 -5.92 2.32
CA ASN A 213 10.16 -7.16 2.99
C ASN A 213 9.09 -7.67 3.97
N GLN A 214 8.23 -6.80 4.52
CA GLN A 214 7.10 -7.20 5.37
C GLN A 214 5.90 -7.77 4.59
N LEU A 215 5.83 -7.52 3.27
CA LEU A 215 4.80 -8.09 2.39
C LEU A 215 5.13 -9.51 1.91
N HIS A 216 6.35 -9.99 2.19
CA HIS A 216 6.77 -11.39 2.05
C HIS A 216 6.51 -12.19 3.33
#